data_AF-B6D944-F1
#
_entry.id   AF-B6D944-F1
#
_cell.length_a   1.000
_cell.length_b   1.000
_cell.length_c   1.000
_cell.angle_alpha   90.00
_cell.angle_beta   90.00
_cell.angle_gamma   90.00
#
_symmetry.space_group_name_H-M   'P 1'
#
loop_
_entity.id
_entity.type
_entity.pdbx_description
1 polymer ?
#
loop_
_entity_poly.entity_id
_entity_poly.type
_entity_poly.pdbx_seq_one_letter_code
_entity_poly.pdbx_strand_id
1 'polypeptide(L)' 'MVSPALVIKILLLVPAIIFFFYSAIYLILFELNVQPKLSKFYRNTSLVLAGGGILLLTIYLMI' A
#
# COMPACT_ATOMS: atom_id res chain seq x y z
N MET A 1 30.32 -0.64 -2.49
CA MET A 1 29.53 0.43 -1.83
C MET A 1 28.17 0.47 -2.49
N VAL A 2 27.08 0.47 -1.73
CA VAL A 2 25.71 0.57 -2.29
C VAL A 2 25.51 2.00 -2.80
N SER A 3 24.95 2.17 -4.00
CA SER A 3 24.70 3.51 -4.53
C SER A 3 23.57 4.19 -3.76
N PRO A 4 23.64 5.52 -3.52
CA PRO A 4 22.55 6.26 -2.88
C PRO A 4 21.20 6.08 -3.58
N ALA A 5 21.22 5.99 -4.92
CA ALA A 5 20.02 5.72 -5.73
C ALA A 5 19.37 4.37 -5.41
N LEU A 6 20.18 3.31 -5.22
CA LEU A 6 19.67 2.00 -4.86
C LEU A 6 19.01 2.01 -3.48
N VAL A 7 19.58 2.73 -2.51
CA VAL A 7 19.00 2.88 -1.17
C VAL A 7 17.64 3.56 -1.23
N ILE A 8 17.52 4.68 -1.95
CA ILE A 8 16.25 5.42 -2.11
C ILE A 8 15.19 4.52 -2.76
N LYS A 9 15.57 3.77 -3.81
CA LYS A 9 14.67 2.83 -4.48
C LYS A 9 14.12 1.76 -3.54
N ILE A 10 14.96 1.19 -2.69
CA ILE A 10 14.53 0.22 -1.68
C ILE A 10 13.59 0.87 -0.66
N LEU A 11 13.92 2.09 -0.22
CA LEU A 11 13.15 2.86 0.76
C LEU A 11 11.76 3.27 0.25
N LEU A 12 11.55 3.30 -1.06
CA LEU A 12 10.24 3.52 -1.69
C LEU A 12 9.51 2.21 -1.98
N LEU A 13 10.21 1.21 -2.51
CA LEU A 13 9.62 -0.06 -2.95
C LEU A 13 9.08 -0.88 -1.76
N VAL A 14 9.84 -0.96 -0.66
CA VAL A 14 9.41 -1.76 0.50
C VAL A 14 8.11 -1.21 1.11
N PRO A 15 7.99 0.09 1.41
CA PRO A 15 6.71 0.65 1.85
C PRO A 15 5.58 0.51 0.83
N ALA A 16 5.86 0.64 -0.47
CA ALA A 16 4.84 0.45 -1.50
C ALA A 16 4.25 -0.98 -1.46
N ILE A 17 5.10 -2.00 -1.36
CA ILE A 17 4.68 -3.40 -1.22
C ILE A 17 3.83 -3.60 0.05
N ILE A 18 4.28 -3.04 1.18
CA ILE A 18 3.54 -3.11 2.45
C ILE A 18 2.16 -2.48 2.31
N PHE A 19 2.07 -1.32 1.64
CA PHE A 19 0.80 -0.62 1.40
C PHE A 19 -0.15 -1.46 0.56
N PHE A 20 0.34 -2.06 -0.54
CA PHE A 20 -0.48 -2.94 -1.37
C PHE A 20 -0.94 -4.19 -0.63
N PHE A 21 -0.06 -4.81 0.16
CA PHE A 21 -0.41 -5.98 0.95
C PHE A 21 -1.54 -5.68 1.95
N TYR A 22 -1.41 -4.62 2.75
CA TYR A 22 -2.46 -4.25 3.70
C TYR A 22 -3.73 -3.75 2.99
N SER A 23 -3.60 -3.06 1.85
CA SER A 23 -4.76 -2.68 1.03
C SER A 23 -5.59 -3.90 0.61
N ALA A 24 -4.93 -4.96 0.16
CA ALA A 24 -5.58 -6.21 -0.22
C ALA A 24 -6.25 -6.90 0.99
N ILE A 25 -5.58 -6.94 2.15
CA ILE A 25 -6.16 -7.48 3.39
C ILE A 25 -7.44 -6.72 3.77
N TYR A 26 -7.38 -5.39 3.81
CA TYR A 26 -8.55 -4.59 4.17
C TYR A 26 -9.68 -4.73 3.14
N LEU A 27 -9.36 -4.90 1.86
CA LEU A 27 -10.36 -5.20 0.84
C LEU A 27 -11.03 -6.56 1.10
N ILE A 28 -10.26 -7.60 1.40
CA ILE A 28 -10.80 -8.93 1.73
C ILE A 28 -11.70 -8.87 2.98
N LEU A 29 -11.27 -8.15 4.04
CA LEU A 29 -12.09 -7.97 5.24
C LEU A 29 -13.41 -7.25 4.94
N PHE A 30 -13.39 -6.31 3.99
CA PHE A 30 -14.58 -5.62 3.50
C PHE A 30 -15.50 -6.56 2.70
N GLU A 31 -14.95 -7.27 1.70
CA GLU A 31 -15.70 -8.18 0.81
C GLU A 31 -16.33 -9.35 1.56
N LEU A 32 -15.60 -9.93 2.53
CA LEU A 32 -16.11 -11.00 3.38
C LEU A 32 -17.04 -10.51 4.49
N ASN A 33 -17.22 -9.18 4.62
CA ASN A 33 -18.05 -8.55 5.64
C ASN A 33 -17.77 -9.07 7.06
N VAL A 34 -16.49 -9.32 7.39
CA VAL A 34 -16.07 -9.99 8.64
C VAL A 34 -16.59 -9.26 9.87
N GLN A 35 -16.61 -7.92 9.82
CA GLN A 35 -17.22 -7.06 10.84
C GLN A 35 -18.02 -5.94 10.17
N PRO A 36 -19.36 -6.06 10.08
CA PRO A 36 -20.20 -5.13 9.34
C PRO A 36 -20.11 -3.68 9.83
N LYS A 37 -19.92 -3.48 11.15
CA LYS A 37 -19.77 -2.15 11.76
C LYS A 37 -18.53 -1.40 11.26
N LEU A 38 -17.49 -2.13 10.83
CA LEU A 38 -16.23 -1.58 10.33
C LEU A 38 -16.09 -1.62 8.80
N SER A 39 -17.12 -2.06 8.07
CA SER A 39 -17.08 -2.20 6.61
C SER A 39 -16.61 -0.92 5.89
N LYS A 40 -17.16 0.25 6.26
CA LYS A 40 -16.71 1.55 5.71
C LYS A 40 -15.25 1.85 6.01
N PHE A 41 -14.79 1.51 7.22
CA PHE A 41 -13.40 1.71 7.62
C PHE A 41 -12.46 0.83 6.79
N TYR A 42 -12.77 -0.46 6.64
CA TYR A 42 -11.97 -1.37 5.83
C TYR A 42 -11.87 -0.92 4.37
N ARG A 43 -12.99 -0.54 3.75
CA ARG A 43 -12.99 -0.03 2.37
C ARG A 43 -12.15 1.24 2.23
N ASN A 44 -12.35 2.22 3.10
CA ASN A 44 -11.64 3.50 3.00
C ASN A 44 -10.14 3.31 3.25
N THR A 45 -9.76 2.52 4.25
CA THR A 45 -8.35 2.21 4.55
C THR A 45 -7.71 1.44 3.39
N SER A 46 -8.41 0.47 2.79
CA SER A 46 -7.95 -0.23 1.59
C SER A 46 -7.65 0.73 0.44
N LEU A 47 -8.57 1.66 0.15
CA LEU A 47 -8.41 2.65 -0.91
C LEU A 47 -7.26 3.63 -0.64
N VAL A 48 -7.13 4.12 0.60
CA VAL A 48 -6.04 5.02 0.98
C VAL A 48 -4.68 4.33 0.84
N LEU A 49 -4.57 3.07 1.29
CA LEU A 49 -3.34 2.29 1.17
C LEU A 49 -3.01 1.97 -0.30
N ALA A 50 -4.01 1.61 -1.12
CA ALA A 50 -3.81 1.41 -2.55
C ALA A 50 -3.31 2.68 -3.23
N GLY A 51 -3.96 3.82 -2.95
CA GLY A 51 -3.57 5.13 -3.50
C GLY A 51 -2.15 5.53 -3.07
N GLY A 52 -1.81 5.37 -1.79
CA GLY A 52 -0.47 5.63 -1.28
C GLY A 52 0.59 4.70 -1.89
N GLY A 53 0.25 3.41 -2.07
CA GLY A 53 1.14 2.42 -2.70
C GLY A 53 1.41 2.75 -4.17
N ILE A 54 0.38 3.15 -4.91
CA ILE A 54 0.51 3.62 -6.30
C ILE A 54 1.43 4.84 -6.35
N LEU A 55 1.22 5.83 -5.47
CA LEU A 55 2.03 7.04 -5.43
C LEU A 55 3.51 6.74 -5.17
N LEU A 56 3.81 5.88 -4.18
CA LEU A 56 5.17 5.44 -3.89
C LEU A 56 5.80 4.68 -5.06
N LEU A 57 5.04 3.81 -5.71
CA LEU A 57 5.50 3.05 -6.87
C LEU A 57 5.77 3.96 -8.08
N THR A 58 4.92 4.98 -8.31
CA THR A 58 5.14 5.98 -9.35
C THR A 58 6.45 6.72 -9.11
N ILE A 59 6.70 7.18 -7.89
CA ILE A 59 7.97 7.85 -7.53
C ILE A 59 9.16 6.90 -7.73
N TYR A 60 9.03 5.63 -7.32
CA TYR A 60 10.06 4.61 -7.53
C TYR A 60 10.42 4.41 -9.03
N LEU A 61 9.43 4.44 -9.92
CA LEU A 61 9.63 4.26 -11.36
C LEU A 61 10.21 5.51 -12.05
N MET A 62 10.05 6.69 -11.46
CA MET A 62 10.60 7.95 -11.98
C MET A 62 12.08 8.17 -11.62
N ILE A 63 12.52 7.62 -10.48
CA ILE A 63 13.92 7.64 -10.01
C ILE A 63 14.68 6.47 -10.64
#